data_AF-A0A7X3VDW2-F1
#
_entry.id   AF-A0A7X3VDW2-F1
#
_cell.length_a   1.000
_cell.length_b   1.000
_cell.length_c   1.000
_cell.angle_alpha   90.00
_cell.angle_beta   90.00
_cell.angle_gamma   90.00
#
_symmetry.space_group_name_H-M   'P 1'
#
loop_
_entity.id
_entity.type
_entity.pdbx_description
1 polymer ?
#
loop_
_entity_poly.entity_id
_entity_poly.type
_entity_poly.pdbx_seq_one_letter_code
_entity_poly.pdbx_strand_id
1 'polypeptide(L)'
;MNFVGKRGWFYLFSLAVILPGVVFLIITPGLNPGIDFTGGSTLTLEFQNNVGQAELRTQLASAGHPDATVQKLGDRTFFIRTKELTDDDPQTEEPGDGTKPRLI
;
A
#
# COMPACT_ATOMS: atom_id res chain seq x y z
N MET A 1 27.67 -5.17 41.10
CA MET A 1 27.08 -3.95 40.52
C MET A 1 25.68 -3.74 41.09
N ASN A 2 25.36 -2.55 41.61
CA ASN A 2 24.03 -2.23 42.13
C ASN A 2 23.13 -1.69 41.01
N PHE A 3 22.39 -2.58 40.35
CA PHE A 3 21.42 -2.22 39.30
C PHE A 3 20.19 -1.50 39.87
N VAL A 4 19.71 -1.96 41.02
CA VAL A 4 18.49 -1.47 41.68
C VAL A 4 18.61 -0.01 42.14
N GLY A 5 19.82 0.41 42.56
CA GLY A 5 20.10 1.78 43.01
C GLY A 5 20.22 2.81 41.87
N LYS A 6 20.44 2.36 40.63
CA LYS A 6 20.54 3.22 39.44
C LYS A 6 19.31 3.13 38.52
N ARG A 7 18.22 2.54 38.99
CA ARG A 7 16.99 2.34 38.20
C ARG A 7 16.49 3.63 37.51
N GLY A 8 16.58 4.77 38.20
CA GLY A 8 16.17 6.06 37.65
C GLY A 8 17.00 6.50 36.45
N TRP A 9 18.30 6.19 36.45
CA TRP A 9 19.18 6.47 35.31
C TRP A 9 18.82 5.62 34.10
N PHE A 10 18.46 4.35 34.32
CA PHE A 10 17.98 3.47 33.25
C PHE A 10 16.64 3.95 32.69
N TYR A 11 15.70 4.37 33.55
CA TYR A 11 14.43 4.93 33.07
C TYR A 11 14.61 6.21 32.26
N LEU A 12 15.50 7.11 32.71
CA LEU A 12 15.80 8.34 31.97
C LEU A 12 16.41 8.03 30.59
N PHE A 13 17.36 7.10 30.55
CA PHE A 13 17.95 6.65 29.30
C PHE A 13 16.90 6.00 28.37
N SER A 14 16.05 5.13 28.90
CA SER A 14 14.95 4.52 28.13
C SER A 14 14.01 5.59 27.58
N LEU A 15 13.61 6.56 28.39
CA LEU A 15 12.73 7.64 27.98
C LEU A 15 13.35 8.50 26.87
N ALA A 16 14.66 8.80 26.99
CA ALA A 16 15.39 9.57 26.00
C ALA A 16 15.46 8.87 24.62
N VAL A 17 15.39 7.54 24.58
CA VAL A 17 15.34 6.76 23.34
C VAL A 17 13.91 6.59 22.82
N ILE A 18 12.94 6.34 23.71
CA ILE A 18 11.55 6.07 23.35
C ILE A 18 10.86 7.33 22.81
N LEU A 19 11.04 8.49 23.47
CA LEU A 19 10.33 9.72 23.12
C LEU A 19 10.59 10.17 21.67
N PRO A 20 11.82 10.24 21.17
CA PRO A 20 12.06 10.57 19.76
C PRO A 20 11.38 9.60 18.80
N GLY A 21 11.36 8.29 19.11
CA GLY A 21 10.69 7.28 18.29
C GLY A 21 9.18 7.46 18.25
N VAL A 22 8.55 7.78 19.38
CA VAL A 22 7.11 8.07 19.46
C VAL A 22 6.77 9.37 18.73
N VAL A 23 7.58 10.41 18.91
CA VAL A 23 7.40 11.70 18.20
C VAL A 23 7.52 11.49 16.69
N PHE A 24 8.50 10.71 16.24
CA PHE A 24 8.63 10.33 14.83
C PHE A 24 7.41 9.59 14.30
N LEU A 25 6.78 8.73 15.11
CA LEU A 25 5.59 7.97 14.72
C LEU A 25 4.36 8.87 14.50
N ILE A 26 4.22 9.93 15.30
CA ILE A 26 3.01 10.79 15.34
C ILE A 26 3.09 11.92 14.31
N ILE A 27 4.28 12.41 13.97
CA ILE A 27 4.45 13.51 13.01
C ILE A 27 4.46 12.97 11.57
N THR A 28 3.56 13.46 10.73
CA THR A 28 3.45 13.12 9.29
C THR A 28 4.75 13.47 8.54
N PRO A 29 5.31 12.60 7.68
CA PRO A 29 4.73 11.36 7.13
C PRO A 29 4.84 10.11 8.03
N GLY A 30 5.49 10.19 9.19
CA GLY A 30 5.64 9.07 10.12
C GLY A 30 6.27 7.84 9.48
N LEU A 31 5.70 6.68 9.77
CA LEU A 31 6.04 5.41 9.10
C LEU A 31 5.41 5.36 7.71
N ASN A 32 6.12 4.81 6.72
CA ASN A 32 5.51 4.43 5.46
C ASN A 32 4.72 3.12 5.66
N PRO A 33 3.38 3.15 5.66
CA PRO A 33 2.57 1.94 5.87
C PRO A 33 2.82 0.93 4.75
N GLY A 34 2.94 -0.34 5.14
CA GLY A 34 3.02 -1.46 4.21
C GLY A 34 1.66 -1.85 3.61
N ILE A 35 1.65 -2.83 2.71
CA ILE A 35 0.43 -3.31 2.01
C ILE A 35 -0.66 -3.81 2.95
N ASP A 36 -0.28 -4.34 4.11
CA ASP A 36 -1.22 -4.83 5.13
C ASP A 36 -1.99 -3.68 5.81
N PHE A 37 -1.55 -2.42 5.62
CA PHE A 37 -2.08 -1.23 6.28
C PHE A 37 -2.65 -0.17 5.31
N THR A 38 -2.26 -0.17 4.04
CA THR A 38 -2.77 0.74 2.99
C THR A 38 -3.83 0.10 2.09
N GLY A 39 -4.17 -1.18 2.28
CA GLY A 39 -5.02 -1.89 1.32
C GLY A 39 -4.44 -1.96 -0.11
N GLY A 40 -5.30 -2.29 -1.08
CA GLY A 40 -4.93 -2.53 -2.48
C GLY A 40 -4.85 -4.02 -2.83
N SER A 41 -4.28 -4.34 -4.00
CA SER A 41 -4.12 -5.72 -4.47
C SER A 41 -2.71 -5.98 -4.98
N THR A 42 -2.25 -7.21 -4.77
CA THR A 42 -0.96 -7.70 -5.24
C THR A 42 -1.18 -8.93 -6.11
N LEU A 43 -0.54 -8.95 -7.27
CA LEU A 43 -0.66 -10.01 -8.25
C LEU A 43 0.69 -10.31 -8.88
N THR A 44 0.97 -11.59 -9.07
CA THR A 44 2.10 -12.05 -9.88
C THR A 44 1.55 -12.58 -11.20
N LEU A 45 1.99 -11.98 -12.31
CA LEU A 45 1.62 -12.39 -13.66
C LEU A 45 2.82 -12.93 -14.41
N GLU A 46 2.62 -14.04 -15.13
CA GLU A 46 3.57 -14.54 -16.12
C GLU A 46 2.96 -14.40 -17.52
N PHE A 47 3.66 -13.71 -18.42
CA PHE A 47 3.18 -13.46 -19.77
C PHE A 47 3.65 -14.51 -20.76
N GLN A 48 2.83 -14.79 -21.78
CA GLN A 48 3.19 -15.68 -22.89
C GLN A 48 4.17 -15.06 -23.89
N ASN A 49 4.21 -13.73 -23.95
CA ASN A 49 5.07 -12.95 -24.84
C ASN A 49 6.01 -12.07 -24.02
N ASN A 50 7.07 -11.57 -24.65
CA ASN A 50 7.97 -10.62 -24.01
C ASN A 50 7.26 -9.26 -23.91
N VAL A 51 6.83 -8.90 -22.69
CA VAL A 51 6.14 -7.62 -22.41
C VAL A 51 7.14 -6.66 -21.79
N GLY A 52 7.18 -5.43 -22.29
CA GLY A 52 7.99 -4.36 -21.71
C GLY A 52 7.40 -3.88 -20.38
N GLN A 53 8.22 -3.71 -19.35
CA GLN A 53 7.78 -3.19 -18.05
C GLN A 53 7.12 -1.81 -18.17
N ALA A 54 7.68 -0.94 -19.02
CA ALA A 54 7.16 0.41 -19.25
C ALA A 54 5.79 0.37 -19.95
N GLU A 55 5.63 -0.50 -20.94
CA GLU A 55 4.36 -0.70 -21.64
C GLU A 55 3.28 -1.22 -20.68
N LEU A 56 3.62 -2.23 -19.87
CA LEU A 56 2.72 -2.77 -18.85
C LEU A 56 2.28 -1.70 -17.83
N ARG A 57 3.22 -0.85 -17.40
CA ARG A 57 2.91 0.30 -16.52
C ARG A 57 1.95 1.28 -17.19
N THR A 58 2.17 1.61 -18.46
CA THR A 58 1.28 2.50 -19.22
C THR A 58 -0.12 1.91 -19.38
N GLN A 59 -0.22 0.60 -19.66
CA GLN A 59 -1.50 -0.09 -19.76
C GLN A 59 -2.26 -0.10 -18.42
N LEU A 60 -1.56 -0.37 -17.31
CA LEU A 60 -2.15 -0.29 -15.98
C LEU A 60 -2.63 1.12 -15.64
N ALA A 61 -1.89 2.15 -16.04
CA ALA A 61 -2.31 3.53 -15.88
C ALA A 61 -3.59 3.84 -16.67
N SER A 62 -3.67 3.40 -17.94
CA SER A 62 -4.86 3.54 -18.77
C SER A 62 -6.06 2.73 -18.24
N ALA A 63 -5.82 1.65 -17.50
CA ALA A 63 -6.84 0.81 -16.88
C ALA A 63 -7.33 1.32 -15.51
N GLY A 64 -6.94 2.54 -15.10
CA GLY A 64 -7.36 3.13 -13.83
C GLY A 64 -6.41 2.90 -12.65
N HIS A 65 -5.21 2.36 -12.90
CA HIS A 65 -4.19 2.13 -11.88
C HIS A 65 -2.87 2.88 -12.18
N PRO A 66 -2.87 4.23 -12.27
CA PRO A 66 -1.68 5.02 -12.59
C PRO A 66 -0.56 4.90 -11.53
N ASP A 67 -0.95 4.63 -10.29
CA ASP A 67 -0.04 4.46 -9.16
C ASP A 67 0.45 3.01 -9.00
N ALA A 68 0.10 2.11 -9.92
CA ALA A 68 0.55 0.72 -9.85
C ALA A 68 2.08 0.61 -9.95
N THR A 69 2.66 -0.18 -9.07
CA THR A 69 4.08 -0.53 -9.11
C THR A 69 4.25 -1.86 -9.83
N VAL A 70 5.04 -1.85 -10.90
CA VAL A 70 5.38 -3.04 -11.68
C VAL A 70 6.85 -3.37 -11.42
N GLN A 71 7.13 -4.57 -10.93
CA GLN A 71 8.48 -5.07 -10.70
C GLN A 71 8.69 -6.35 -11.50
N LYS A 72 9.80 -6.45 -12.23
CA LYS A 72 10.15 -7.65 -12.98
C LYS A 72 10.82 -8.65 -12.05
N LEU A 73 10.28 -9.87 -11.95
CA LEU A 73 10.82 -10.97 -11.13
C LEU A 73 11.67 -11.94 -11.95
N GLY A 74 11.41 -12.05 -13.25
CA GLY A 74 12.13 -12.90 -14.20
C GLY A 74 11.87 -12.44 -15.63
N ASP A 75 12.28 -13.20 -16.65
CA ASP A 75 12.20 -12.73 -18.06
C ASP A 75 10.79 -12.31 -18.49
N ARG A 76 9.77 -13.02 -18.00
CA ARG A 76 8.36 -12.85 -18.36
C ARG A 76 7.41 -12.78 -17.16
N THR A 77 7.96 -12.71 -15.95
CA THR A 77 7.19 -12.71 -14.70
C THR A 77 7.28 -11.33 -14.06
N PHE A 78 6.13 -10.78 -13.69
CA PHE A 78 6.00 -9.46 -13.09
C PHE A 78 5.19 -9.53 -11.81
N PHE A 79 5.67 -8.83 -10.81
CA PHE A 79 4.95 -8.51 -9.59
C PHE A 79 4.31 -7.14 -9.75
N ILE A 80 2.99 -7.09 -9.58
CA ILE A 80 2.18 -5.89 -9.73
C ILE A 80 1.54 -5.59 -8.37
N ARG A 81 1.65 -4.34 -7.96
CA ARG A 81 0.98 -3.80 -6.78
C ARG A 81 0.14 -2.60 -7.18
N THR A 82 -1.17 -2.65 -6.95
CA THR A 82 -2.04 -1.48 -7.08
C THR A 82 -2.05 -0.70 -5.76
N LYS A 83 -2.38 0.60 -5.84
CA LYS A 83 -2.50 1.45 -4.67
C LYS A 83 -3.83 1.18 -3.94
N GLU A 84 -3.85 1.60 -2.67
CA GLU A 84 -5.00 1.75 -1.78
C GLU A 84 -6.31 2.07 -2.51
N LEU A 85 -7.36 1.32 -2.18
CA LEU A 85 -8.73 1.75 -2.41
C LEU A 85 -8.99 2.85 -1.38
N THR A 86 -8.98 4.10 -1.80
CA THR A 86 -9.45 5.18 -0.93
C THR A 86 -10.97 5.12 -0.91
N ASP A 87 -11.63 5.27 0.23
CA ASP A 87 -13.11 5.33 0.30
C ASP A 87 -13.73 6.46 -0.56
N ASP A 88 -12.90 7.38 -1.07
CA ASP A 88 -13.25 8.43 -2.03
C ASP A 88 -13.25 7.99 -3.51
N ASP A 89 -13.02 6.71 -3.82
CA ASP A 89 -13.06 6.22 -5.20
C ASP A 89 -14.52 6.09 -5.68
N PRO A 90 -15.00 6.88 -6.67
CA PRO A 90 -16.42 6.93 -7.08
C PRO A 90 -16.94 5.64 -7.72
N GLN A 91 -16.15 4.57 -7.78
CA GLN A 91 -16.48 3.31 -8.47
C GLN A 91 -17.38 2.36 -7.65
N THR A 92 -17.87 2.77 -6.47
CA THR A 92 -18.86 2.01 -5.68
C THR A 92 -20.31 2.30 -6.08
N GLU A 93 -20.57 3.06 -7.15
CA GLU A 93 -21.89 3.04 -7.78
C GLU A 93 -22.08 1.73 -8.56
N GLU A 94 -22.44 0.68 -7.83
CA GLU A 94 -23.19 -0.46 -8.35
C GLU A 94 -24.31 0.08 -9.27
N PRO A 95 -24.35 -0.28 -10.57
CA PRO A 95 -25.48 0.05 -11.42
C PRO A 95 -26.66 -0.78 -10.92
N GLY A 96 -27.44 -0.18 -10.02
CA GLY A 96 -28.70 -0.69 -9.55
C GLY A 96 -29.54 -1.09 -10.77
N ASP A 97 -29.76 -2.40 -10.87
CA ASP A 97 -30.67 -3.07 -11.79
C ASP A 97 -31.99 -2.29 -11.88
N GLY A 98 -32.06 -1.47 -12.93
CA GLY A 98 -33.23 -0.73 -13.34
C GLY A 98 -33.97 -1.48 -14.44
N THR A 99 -34.32 -2.75 -14.21
CA THR A 99 -35.32 -3.47 -15.01
C THR A 99 -36.65 -2.70 -14.96
N LYS A 100 -36.81 -1.71 -15.84
CA LYS A 100 -38.11 -1.12 -16.16
C LYS A 100 -38.77 -2.00 -17.22
N PRO A 101 -39.96 -2.57 -16.97
CA PRO A 101 -40.64 -3.36 -17.97
C PRO A 101 -41.00 -2.47 -19.17
N ARG A 102 -40.61 -2.91 -20.37
CA ARG A 102 -41.21 -2.40 -21.61
C ARG A 102 -42.67 -2.81 -21.61
N LEU A 103 -43.58 -1.86 -21.42
CA LEU A 103 -44.96 -2.00 -21.87
C LEU A 103 -45.16 -1.18 -23.15
N ILE A 104 -45.62 -1.93 -24.15
CA ILE A 104 -46.26 -1.64 -25.44
C ILE A 104 -46.81 -0.22 -25.58
#